data_AF-A0A164SXM1-F1
#
_entry.id   AF-A0A164SXM1-F1
#
_cell.length_a   1.000
_cell.length_b   1.000
_cell.length_c   1.000
_cell.angle_alpha   90.00
_cell.angle_beta   90.00
_cell.angle_gamma   90.00
#
_symmetry.space_group_name_H-M   'P 1'
#
loop_
_entity.id
_entity.type
_entity.pdbx_description
1 polymer ?
#
loop_
_entity_poly.entity_id
_entity_poly.type
_entity_poly.pdbx_seq_one_letter_code
_entity_poly.pdbx_strand_id
1 'polypeptide(L)'
;CKGPKSFYRTNEGEYETMEFNPKIRRFVYELRFPTHAQDVNRILWKLLCGGATVSGLSAKKLYICMPEISILGHTCNSYGRRADDTHVIKIVNWPACKTIS
;
A
#
# COMPACT_ATOMS: atom_id res chain seq x y z
N CYS A 1 -2.73 12.07 -8.03
CA CYS A 1 -2.86 12.19 -6.57
C CYS A 1 -1.47 12.33 -5.97
N LYS A 2 -1.06 13.55 -5.57
CA LYS A 2 0.14 13.72 -4.76
C LYS A 2 -0.32 13.63 -3.31
N GLY A 3 0.02 12.52 -2.64
CA GLY A 3 -0.24 12.39 -1.21
C GLY A 3 0.53 13.42 -0.40
N PRO A 4 0.30 13.51 0.92
CA PRO A 4 1.07 14.39 1.79
C PRO A 4 2.58 14.11 1.64
N LYS A 5 3.38 15.19 1.61
CA LYS A 5 4.84 15.12 1.40
C LYS A 5 5.58 14.48 2.57
N SER A 6 4.94 14.39 3.73
CA SER A 6 5.51 13.80 4.94
C SER A 6 4.52 12.81 5.56
N PHE A 7 5.04 11.86 6.33
CA PHE A 7 4.25 10.95 7.15
C PHE A 7 3.84 11.57 8.50
N TYR A 8 4.09 12.87 8.70
CA TYR A 8 3.94 13.56 9.99
C TYR A 8 4.65 12.79 11.10
N ARG A 9 5.98 12.67 11.00
CA ARG A 9 6.76 12.05 12.07
C ARG A 9 7.06 13.07 13.16
N THR A 10 6.93 12.67 14.42
CA THR A 10 7.37 13.44 15.58
C THR A 10 8.90 13.48 15.63
N ASN A 11 9.44 14.36 16.47
CA ASN A 11 10.89 14.44 16.69
C ASN A 11 11.47 13.15 17.30
N GLU A 12 10.64 12.33 17.93
CA GLU A 12 11.01 11.01 18.48
C GLU A 12 10.98 9.90 17.41
N GLY A 13 10.55 10.19 16.18
CA GLY A 13 10.46 9.23 15.08
C GLY A 13 9.13 8.49 14.97
N GLU A 14 8.21 8.72 15.91
CA GLU A 14 6.85 8.17 15.90
C GLU A 14 5.95 8.90 14.90
N TYR A 15 4.81 8.31 14.56
CA TYR A 15 3.82 8.97 13.69
C TYR A 15 2.87 9.83 14.52
N GLU A 16 2.57 11.04 14.05
CA GLU A 16 1.48 11.83 14.59
C GLU A 16 0.16 11.07 14.43
N THR A 17 -0.62 11.09 15.49
CA THR A 17 -1.94 10.46 15.56
C THR A 17 -3.01 11.51 15.82
N MET A 18 -4.27 11.14 15.63
CA MET A 18 -5.37 12.06 15.90
C MET A 18 -5.62 12.21 17.39
N GLU A 19 -5.84 13.43 17.86
CA GLU A 19 -6.16 13.69 19.28
C GLU A 19 -7.39 12.91 19.75
N PHE A 20 -8.44 12.82 18.92
CA PHE A 20 -9.67 12.09 19.28
C PHE A 20 -9.53 10.56 19.13
N ASN A 21 -8.58 10.09 18.33
CA ASN A 21 -8.34 8.66 18.12
C ASN A 21 -6.85 8.39 17.87
N PRO A 22 -6.07 8.17 18.93
CA PRO A 22 -4.63 7.95 18.84
C PRO A 22 -4.24 6.69 18.06
N LYS A 23 -5.19 5.80 17.74
CA LYS A 23 -4.93 4.60 16.93
C LYS A 23 -4.88 4.89 15.43
N ILE A 24 -5.34 6.08 15.01
CA ILE A 24 -5.35 6.50 13.61
C ILE A 24 -4.21 7.49 13.39
N ARG A 25 -3.32 7.15 12.46
CA ARG A 25 -2.24 8.04 12.02
C ARG A 25 -2.83 9.23 11.27
N ARG A 26 -2.32 10.42 11.54
CA ARG A 26 -2.83 11.69 11.01
C ARG A 26 -2.98 11.68 9.49
N PHE A 27 -1.97 11.22 8.74
CA PHE A 27 -2.02 11.21 7.27
C PHE A 27 -3.13 10.33 6.68
N VAL A 28 -3.68 9.37 7.44
CA VAL A 28 -4.78 8.51 6.97
C VAL A 28 -6.09 9.28 6.89
N TYR A 29 -6.29 10.27 7.77
CA TYR A 29 -7.58 10.93 8.01
C TYR A 29 -7.55 12.46 7.86
N GLU A 30 -6.40 13.11 7.75
CA GLU A 30 -6.27 14.58 7.81
C GLU A 30 -7.17 15.38 6.85
N LEU A 31 -8.08 16.18 7.42
CA LEU A 31 -9.14 16.94 6.74
C LEU A 31 -8.71 17.96 5.66
N ARG A 32 -7.42 18.30 5.53
CA ARG A 32 -6.97 19.48 4.75
C ARG A 32 -6.67 19.20 3.27
N PHE A 33 -6.57 17.93 2.86
CA PHE A 33 -6.32 17.48 1.48
C PHE A 33 -7.08 16.16 1.22
N PRO A 34 -7.27 15.66 -0.02
CA PRO A 34 -7.85 14.34 -0.22
C PRO A 34 -7.04 13.31 0.56
N THR A 35 -7.68 12.70 1.56
CA THR A 35 -7.04 11.75 2.46
C THR A 35 -7.02 10.37 1.84
N HIS A 36 -6.14 9.52 2.36
CA HIS A 36 -6.14 8.10 1.99
C HIS A 36 -7.54 7.47 2.20
N ALA A 37 -8.23 7.82 3.29
CA ALA A 37 -9.60 7.35 3.54
C ALA A 37 -10.61 7.84 2.48
N GLN A 38 -10.53 9.11 2.06
CA GLN A 38 -11.40 9.66 1.01
C GLN A 38 -11.10 9.05 -0.36
N ASP A 39 -9.82 8.84 -0.70
CA ASP A 39 -9.41 8.19 -1.94
C ASP A 39 -9.94 6.76 -2.00
N VAL A 40 -9.79 6.00 -0.91
CA VAL A 40 -10.35 4.64 -0.80
C VAL A 40 -11.87 4.67 -0.91
N ASN A 41 -12.57 5.53 -0.17
CA ASN A 41 -14.02 5.64 -0.24
C ASN A 41 -14.51 5.96 -1.66
N ARG A 42 -13.85 6.90 -2.34
CA ARG A 42 -14.17 7.28 -3.71
C ARG A 42 -14.00 6.11 -4.69
N ILE A 43 -12.93 5.34 -4.55
CA ILE A 43 -12.67 4.18 -5.42
C ILE A 43 -13.70 3.08 -5.14
N LEU A 44 -13.94 2.75 -3.87
CA LEU A 44 -14.93 1.74 -3.49
C LEU A 44 -16.34 2.11 -3.96
N TRP A 45 -16.72 3.38 -3.84
CA TRP A 45 -18.01 3.86 -4.33
C TRP A 45 -18.14 3.69 -5.85
N LYS A 46 -17.10 4.01 -6.62
CA LYS A 46 -17.09 3.79 -8.07
C LYS A 46 -17.21 2.33 -8.45
N LEU A 47 -16.50 1.44 -7.74
CA LEU A 47 -16.61 0.00 -7.94
C LEU A 47 -18.03 -0.49 -7.67
N LEU A 48 -18.64 -0.02 -6.57
CA LEU A 48 -20.01 -0.33 -6.20
C LEU A 48 -21.01 0.13 -7.27
N CYS A 49 -20.93 1.39 -7.72
CA CYS A 49 -21.80 1.90 -8.80
C CYS A 49 -21.61 1.15 -10.12
N GLY A 50 -20.41 0.60 -10.36
CA GLY A 50 -20.13 -0.25 -11.52
C GLY A 50 -20.56 -1.71 -11.35
N GLY A 51 -21.20 -2.09 -10.24
CA GLY A 51 -21.60 -3.47 -9.96
C GLY A 51 -20.44 -4.42 -9.67
N ALA A 52 -19.24 -3.90 -9.40
CA ALA A 52 -18.06 -4.71 -9.09
C ALA A 52 -18.02 -5.08 -7.61
N THR A 53 -17.64 -6.32 -7.32
CA THR A 53 -17.39 -6.80 -5.96
C THR A 53 -15.89 -6.87 -5.68
N VAL A 54 -15.45 -6.33 -4.55
CA VAL A 54 -14.07 -6.49 -4.09
C VAL A 54 -13.98 -7.77 -3.27
N SER A 55 -13.00 -8.61 -3.59
CA SER A 55 -12.60 -9.73 -2.72
C SER A 55 -12.04 -9.16 -1.41
N GLY A 56 -12.93 -8.99 -0.42
CA GLY A 56 -12.61 -8.34 0.86
C GLY A 56 -11.77 -9.20 1.80
N LEU A 57 -12.05 -9.10 3.10
CA LEU A 57 -11.32 -9.79 4.17
C LEU A 57 -11.32 -11.32 4.01
N SER A 58 -12.39 -11.90 3.46
CA SER A 58 -12.52 -13.35 3.29
C SER A 58 -11.44 -13.96 2.40
N ALA A 59 -10.93 -13.21 1.42
CA ALA A 59 -9.88 -13.68 0.52
C ALA A 59 -8.51 -13.06 0.81
N LYS A 60 -8.41 -12.15 1.80
CA LYS A 60 -7.20 -11.38 2.13
C LYS A 60 -6.53 -10.71 0.91
N LYS A 61 -7.33 -10.29 -0.09
CA LYS A 61 -6.85 -9.63 -1.31
C LYS A 61 -6.94 -8.11 -1.25
N LEU A 62 -7.66 -7.58 -0.26
CA LEU A 62 -7.82 -6.16 -0.04
C LEU A 62 -6.81 -5.66 0.99
N TYR A 63 -5.96 -4.73 0.58
CA TYR A 63 -4.96 -4.09 1.41
C TYR A 63 -5.25 -2.59 1.50
N ILE A 64 -5.53 -2.09 2.69
CA ILE A 64 -5.85 -0.68 2.95
C ILE A 64 -4.94 -0.18 4.08
N CYS A 65 -4.34 1.00 3.91
CA CYS A 65 -3.46 1.65 4.90
C CYS A 65 -2.22 0.82 5.29
N MET A 66 -1.71 -0.01 4.38
CA MET A 66 -0.49 -0.80 4.62
C MET A 66 0.77 0.06 4.39
N PRO A 67 1.79 -0.02 5.28
CA PRO A 67 3.05 0.71 5.09
C PRO A 67 3.89 0.15 3.93
N GLU A 68 3.68 -1.13 3.60
CA GLU A 68 4.33 -1.84 2.51
C GLU A 68 3.34 -2.85 1.90
N ILE A 69 3.38 -3.02 0.58
CA ILE A 69 2.52 -3.94 -0.15
C ILE A 69 3.27 -4.57 -1.33
N SER A 70 3.06 -5.87 -1.57
CA SER A 70 3.50 -6.53 -2.80
C SER A 70 2.41 -6.41 -3.87
N ILE A 71 2.75 -5.77 -4.99
CA ILE A 71 1.86 -5.57 -6.14
C ILE A 71 2.64 -5.94 -7.41
N LEU A 72 2.12 -6.89 -8.18
CA LEU A 72 2.67 -7.30 -9.49
C LEU A 72 4.16 -7.67 -9.44
N GLY A 73 4.61 -8.33 -8.37
CA GLY A 73 6.02 -8.72 -8.22
C GLY A 73 6.95 -7.60 -7.78
N HIS A 74 6.39 -6.50 -7.28
CA HIS A 74 7.12 -5.39 -6.67
C HIS A 74 6.68 -5.16 -5.25
N THR A 75 7.65 -4.98 -4.35
CA THR A 75 7.41 -4.45 -3.01
C THR A 75 7.39 -2.93 -3.08
N CYS A 76 6.24 -2.34 -2.76
CA CYS A 76 6.00 -0.90 -2.79
C CYS A 76 5.85 -0.36 -1.37
N ASN A 77 6.62 0.67 -1.03
CA ASN A 77 6.52 1.35 0.25
C ASN A 77 6.78 2.86 0.07
N SER A 78 6.92 3.59 1.18
CA SER A 78 7.19 5.02 1.21
C SER A 78 8.46 5.46 0.49
N TYR A 79 9.46 4.57 0.38
CA TYR A 79 10.77 4.86 -0.22
C TYR A 79 10.80 4.56 -1.72
N GLY A 80 9.71 4.03 -2.29
CA GLY A 80 9.59 3.72 -3.70
C GLY A 80 9.20 2.27 -3.94
N ARG A 81 9.71 1.70 -5.04
CA ARG A 81 9.41 0.34 -5.48
C ARG A 81 10.70 -0.45 -5.59
N ARG A 82 10.71 -1.67 -5.06
CA ARG A 82 11.79 -2.66 -5.26
C ARG A 82 11.21 -3.96 -5.82
N ALA A 83 12.05 -4.78 -6.45
CA ALA A 83 11.63 -6.10 -6.89
C ALA A 83 11.23 -6.95 -5.67
N ASP A 84 10.18 -7.75 -5.81
CA ASP A 84 9.78 -8.69 -4.78
C ASP A 84 10.88 -9.73 -4.57
N ASP A 85 11.26 -9.96 -3.31
CA ASP A 85 12.38 -10.83 -2.96
C ASP A 85 12.12 -12.27 -3.46
N THR A 86 10.87 -12.72 -3.53
CA THR A 86 10.50 -14.03 -4.08
C THR A 86 10.77 -14.15 -5.58
N HIS A 87 10.70 -13.03 -6.31
CA HIS A 87 11.04 -12.98 -7.73
C HIS A 87 12.55 -12.88 -7.93
N VAL A 88 13.24 -12.08 -7.11
CA VAL A 88 14.70 -11.97 -7.13
C VAL A 88 15.34 -13.34 -6.89
N ILE A 89 14.87 -14.08 -5.89
CA ILE A 89 15.38 -15.41 -5.54
C ILE A 89 15.27 -16.39 -6.72
N LYS A 90 14.20 -16.32 -7.52
CA LYS A 90 14.05 -17.18 -8.71
C LYS A 90 15.14 -16.95 -9.75
N ILE A 91 15.59 -15.70 -9.90
CA ILE A 91 16.66 -15.33 -10.82
C ILE A 91 18.02 -15.71 -10.22
N VAL A 92 18.24 -15.40 -8.95
CA VAL A 92 19.49 -15.72 -8.24
C VAL A 92 19.74 -17.23 -8.22
N ASN A 93 18.69 -18.03 -8.00
CA ASN A 93 18.77 -19.48 -7.97
C ASN A 93 18.57 -20.12 -9.36
N TRP A 94 18.55 -19.33 -10.44
CA TRP A 94 18.33 -19.87 -11.77
C TRP A 94 19.51 -20.74 -12.18
N PRO A 95 19.31 -22.05 -12.43
CA PRO A 95 20.41 -22.94 -12.80
C PRO A 95 20.93 -22.58 -14.19
N ALA A 96 22.23 -22.77 -14.42
CA ALA A 96 22.82 -22.56 -15.74
C ALA A 96 22.07 -23.40 -16.81
N CYS A 97 21.69 -22.76 -17.92
CA CYS A 97 21.09 -23.47 -19.05
C CYS A 97 22.11 -24.47 -19.62
N LYS A 98 21.77 -25.77 -19.55
CA LYS A 98 22.66 -26.87 -19.99
C LYS A 98 22.42 -27.31 -21.43
N THR A 99 21.27 -26.95 -22.00
CA THR A 99 20.84 -27.40 -23.32
C THR A 99 20.24 -26.24 -24.08
N ILE A 100 20.62 -26.12 -25.34
CA ILE A 100 19.98 -25.27 -26.33
C ILE A 100 19.13 -26.25 -27.12
N SER A 101 17.81 -26.30 -26.87
CA SER A 101 16.90 -27.11 -27.69
C SER A 101 16.79 -26.53 -29.09
#